data_AF-A0A920N2L4-F1
#
_entry.id   AF-A0A920N2L4-F1
#
_cell.length_a   1.000
_cell.length_b   1.000
_cell.length_c   1.000
_cell.angle_alpha   90.00
_cell.angle_beta   90.00
_cell.angle_gamma   90.00
#
_symmetry.space_group_name_H-M   'P 1'
#
loop_
_entity.id
_entity.type
_entity.pdbx_description
1 polymer ?
#
loop_
_entity_poly.entity_id
_entity_poly.type
_entity_poly.pdbx_seq_one_letter_code
_entity_poly.pdbx_strand_id
1 'polypeptide(L)'
;MGIGRGELPGGETVELVSRLPGPPVTWRTLELKPRPPRLQQDEWQMQWDPHRQCSWPPEDNAIERFRTHVKDTAMSLLGSDLARSEKFTTSLRDGLDIRETLRNWHTGDLFVKVLPPTRGSLDCVLMFFDSPADPRDYPWRITWMAEHHDESTLALFATDFRSELAGPGIGLANYGGAMFLFPPRPVPEVWADPRFDWADTLEERLLAAACHYSRERHIAVLSHAAPGAAWRRLARQHGRKLVHVPLGRFSQETVSRLRQVHVLNGQEVRSYAAHFIRKA
;
A
#
# COMPACT_ATOMS: atom_id res chain seq x y z
N MET A 1 -1.19 -1.41 -39.71
CA MET A 1 -2.35 -0.50 -39.83
C MET A 1 -2.23 0.60 -38.78
N GLY A 2 -2.44 1.86 -39.16
CA GLY A 2 -2.33 3.03 -38.27
C GLY A 2 -3.65 3.46 -37.65
N ILE A 3 -3.62 4.45 -36.76
CA ILE A 3 -4.83 5.07 -36.18
C ILE A 3 -5.67 5.70 -37.29
N GLY A 4 -6.98 5.45 -37.31
CA GLY A 4 -7.91 6.04 -38.28
C GLY A 4 -7.92 5.39 -39.66
N ARG A 5 -7.32 4.20 -39.83
CA ARG A 5 -7.39 3.43 -41.08
C ARG A 5 -7.99 2.04 -40.84
N GLY A 6 -8.88 1.60 -41.73
CA GLY A 6 -9.49 0.27 -41.70
C GLY A 6 -9.39 -0.40 -43.06
N GLU A 7 -9.32 -1.73 -43.07
CA GLU A 7 -9.26 -2.51 -44.31
C GLU A 7 -10.63 -3.16 -44.57
N LEU A 8 -11.18 -2.91 -45.76
CA LEU A 8 -12.42 -3.52 -46.21
C LEU A 8 -12.14 -4.96 -46.68
N PRO A 9 -13.16 -5.84 -46.76
CA PRO A 9 -13.00 -7.24 -47.15
C PRO A 9 -12.33 -7.48 -48.52
N GLY A 10 -12.26 -6.46 -49.38
CA GLY A 10 -11.55 -6.48 -50.66
C GLY A 10 -10.07 -6.04 -50.61
N GLY A 11 -9.51 -5.81 -49.42
CA GLY A 11 -8.12 -5.34 -49.23
C GLY A 11 -7.93 -3.83 -49.39
N GLU A 12 -9.01 -3.08 -49.64
CA GLU A 12 -8.95 -1.63 -49.76
C GLU A 12 -8.86 -0.97 -48.38
N THR A 13 -7.86 -0.11 -48.18
CA THR A 13 -7.70 0.65 -46.93
C THR A 13 -8.46 1.97 -47.00
N VAL A 14 -9.42 2.17 -46.12
CA VAL A 14 -10.24 3.38 -46.00
C VAL A 14 -9.90 4.18 -44.74
N GLU A 15 -10.15 5.49 -44.76
CA GLU A 15 -10.10 6.32 -43.56
C GLU A 15 -11.37 6.14 -42.71
N LEU A 16 -11.17 5.85 -41.44
CA LEU A 16 -12.22 5.66 -40.45
C LEU A 16 -12.35 6.90 -39.58
N VAL A 17 -13.52 7.51 -39.57
CA VAL A 17 -13.85 8.64 -38.69
C VAL A 17 -14.46 8.10 -37.40
N SER A 18 -13.78 8.30 -36.26
CA SER A 18 -14.34 7.97 -34.94
C SER A 18 -15.44 8.97 -34.58
N ARG A 19 -16.65 8.47 -34.27
CA ARG A 19 -17.78 9.30 -33.81
C ARG A 19 -17.66 9.76 -32.35
N LEU A 20 -16.72 9.18 -31.60
CA LEU A 20 -16.35 9.57 -30.25
C LEU A 20 -14.84 9.81 -30.23
N PRO A 21 -14.35 10.89 -30.88
CA PRO A 21 -12.95 11.22 -30.81
C PRO A 21 -12.64 11.54 -29.35
N GLY A 22 -11.77 10.73 -28.74
CA GLY A 22 -11.27 11.02 -27.40
C GLY A 22 -10.46 12.32 -27.36
N PRO A 23 -9.75 12.61 -26.26
CA PRO A 23 -8.85 13.75 -26.20
C PRO A 23 -7.86 13.74 -27.38
N PRO A 24 -7.45 14.92 -27.88
CA PRO A 24 -6.59 15.04 -29.05
C PRO A 24 -5.27 14.30 -28.82
N VAL A 25 -4.92 13.41 -29.75
CA VAL A 25 -3.69 12.62 -29.70
C VAL A 25 -2.66 13.31 -30.59
N THR A 26 -1.47 13.57 -30.05
CA THR A 26 -0.34 14.10 -30.81
C THR A 26 0.74 13.03 -30.94
N TRP A 27 1.34 12.95 -32.13
CA TRP A 27 2.55 12.15 -32.32
C TRP A 27 3.68 12.79 -31.52
N ARG A 28 4.33 11.97 -30.69
CA ARG A 28 5.51 12.37 -29.93
C ARG A 28 6.60 11.32 -30.10
N THR A 29 7.83 11.79 -30.25
CA THR A 29 9.00 10.92 -30.18
C THR A 29 9.23 10.55 -28.71
N LEU A 30 9.27 9.25 -28.41
CA LEU A 30 9.57 8.73 -27.07
C LEU A 30 10.95 8.09 -27.12
N GLU A 31 11.88 8.62 -26.33
CA GLU A 31 13.16 7.95 -26.09
C GLU A 31 12.93 6.82 -25.08
N LEU A 32 12.89 5.59 -25.59
CA LEU A 32 12.80 4.41 -24.75
C LEU A 32 14.21 3.99 -24.34
N LYS A 33 14.49 4.00 -23.04
CA LYS A 33 15.69 3.34 -22.51
C LYS A 33 15.45 1.82 -22.58
N PRO A 34 16.23 1.05 -23.36
CA PRO A 34 16.08 -0.40 -23.40
C PRO A 34 16.48 -1.02 -22.06
N ARG A 35 16.03 -2.26 -21.81
CA ARG A 35 16.55 -3.05 -20.69
C ARG A 35 18.03 -3.38 -20.94
N PRO A 36 18.87 -3.42 -19.89
CA PRO A 36 20.27 -3.76 -20.03
C PRO A 36 20.43 -5.19 -20.59
N PRO A 37 21.48 -5.48 -21.39
CA PRO A 37 21.77 -6.83 -21.87
C PRO A 37 21.96 -7.83 -20.72
N ARG A 38 21.63 -9.11 -20.95
CA ARG A 38 21.71 -10.17 -19.91
C ARG A 38 23.10 -10.29 -19.27
N LEU A 39 24.16 -10.29 -20.09
CA LEU A 39 25.54 -10.36 -19.60
C LEU A 39 25.86 -9.28 -18.56
N GLN A 40 25.37 -8.07 -18.79
CA GLN A 40 25.59 -6.96 -17.87
C GLN A 40 24.79 -7.13 -16.56
N GLN A 41 23.59 -7.70 -16.63
CA GLN A 41 22.81 -8.04 -15.43
C GLN A 41 23.51 -9.14 -14.62
N ASP A 42 24.07 -10.15 -15.29
CA ASP A 42 24.81 -11.24 -14.63
C ASP A 42 26.06 -10.69 -13.90
N GLU A 43 26.80 -9.77 -14.54
CA GLU A 43 27.93 -9.07 -13.91
C GLU A 43 27.51 -8.31 -12.64
N TRP A 44 26.39 -7.59 -12.69
CA TRP A 44 25.87 -6.87 -11.53
C TRP A 44 25.41 -7.80 -10.41
N GLN A 45 24.80 -8.94 -10.74
CA GLN A 45 24.42 -9.96 -9.76
C GLN A 45 25.65 -10.53 -9.04
N MET A 46 26.74 -10.78 -9.77
CA MET A 46 27.99 -11.29 -9.18
C MET A 46 28.67 -10.29 -8.25
N GLN A 47 28.49 -8.99 -8.49
CA GLN A 47 29.05 -7.91 -7.68
C GLN A 47 28.17 -7.52 -6.48
N TRP A 48 27.03 -8.19 -6.28
CA TRP A 48 26.09 -7.84 -5.23
C TRP A 48 26.64 -8.22 -3.84
N ASP A 49 26.65 -7.26 -2.91
CA ASP A 49 27.03 -7.50 -1.52
C ASP A 49 25.77 -7.70 -0.66
N PRO A 50 25.56 -8.89 -0.07
CA PRO A 50 24.39 -9.15 0.76
C PRO A 50 24.26 -8.23 1.99
N HIS A 51 25.35 -7.60 2.44
CA HIS A 51 25.40 -6.88 3.71
C HIS A 51 25.23 -5.36 3.59
N ARG A 52 25.13 -4.82 2.37
CA ARG A 52 25.12 -3.37 2.13
C ARG A 52 23.77 -2.82 1.67
N GLN A 53 22.70 -3.57 1.90
CA GLN A 53 21.36 -3.23 1.43
C GLN A 53 20.83 -1.95 2.09
N CYS A 54 20.34 -1.01 1.29
CA CYS A 54 19.56 0.13 1.76
C CYS A 54 18.44 0.45 0.77
N SER A 55 17.44 1.20 1.24
CA SER A 55 16.30 1.62 0.42
C SER A 55 16.60 2.90 -0.36
N TRP A 56 15.76 3.15 -1.37
CA TRP A 56 15.78 4.38 -2.16
C TRP A 56 14.89 5.47 -1.51
N PRO A 57 15.47 6.57 -0.99
CA PRO A 57 14.74 7.51 -0.13
C PRO A 57 13.47 8.15 -0.72
N PRO A 58 13.38 8.46 -2.03
CA PRO A 58 12.13 8.95 -2.61
C PRO A 58 10.96 7.97 -2.50
N GLU A 59 11.22 6.67 -2.57
CA GLU A 59 10.20 5.62 -2.41
C GLU A 59 9.81 5.45 -0.94
N ASP A 60 10.78 5.53 -0.03
CA ASP A 60 10.53 5.52 1.41
C ASP A 60 9.58 6.67 1.82
N ASN A 61 9.87 7.88 1.33
CA ASN A 61 8.99 9.03 1.55
C ASN A 61 7.58 8.83 0.97
N ALA A 62 7.47 8.17 -0.19
CA ALA A 62 6.18 7.91 -0.82
C ALA A 62 5.35 6.88 -0.04
N ILE A 63 5.96 5.78 0.39
CA ILE A 63 5.27 4.74 1.16
C ILE A 63 4.89 5.24 2.55
N GLU A 64 5.71 6.10 3.18
CA GLU A 64 5.41 6.68 4.49
C GLU A 64 4.26 7.72 4.44
N ARG A 65 4.20 8.52 3.36
CA ARG A 65 3.03 9.37 3.08
C ARG A 65 1.77 8.54 2.88
N PHE A 66 1.88 7.44 2.14
CA PHE A 66 0.76 6.54 1.92
C PHE A 66 0.30 5.85 3.21
N ARG A 67 1.22 5.38 4.05
CA ARG A 67 0.95 4.86 5.40
C ARG A 67 0.17 5.86 6.24
N THR A 68 0.56 7.13 6.21
CA THR A 68 -0.14 8.21 6.92
C THR A 68 -1.57 8.38 6.38
N HIS A 69 -1.73 8.37 5.06
CA HIS A 69 -3.05 8.45 4.43
C HIS A 69 -3.97 7.26 4.76
N VAL A 70 -3.42 6.04 4.83
CA VAL A 70 -4.14 4.83 5.27
C VAL A 70 -4.57 4.95 6.73
N LYS A 71 -3.68 5.44 7.61
CA LYS A 71 -3.98 5.70 9.01
C LYS A 71 -5.14 6.70 9.17
N ASP A 72 -5.10 7.82 8.46
CA ASP A 72 -6.14 8.84 8.52
C ASP A 72 -7.49 8.30 8.01
N THR A 73 -7.45 7.49 6.95
CA THR A 73 -8.64 6.81 6.41
C THR A 73 -9.23 5.85 7.45
N ALA A 74 -8.39 5.06 8.12
CA ALA A 74 -8.82 4.15 9.18
C ALA A 74 -9.43 4.91 10.38
N MET A 75 -8.83 6.04 10.77
CA MET A 75 -9.38 6.91 11.83
C MET A 75 -10.75 7.49 11.45
N SER A 76 -10.92 7.92 10.20
CA SER A 76 -12.21 8.39 9.70
C SER A 76 -13.29 7.30 9.74
N LEU A 77 -12.94 6.08 9.35
CA LEU A 77 -13.85 4.93 9.40
C LEU A 77 -14.28 4.58 10.84
N LEU A 78 -13.34 4.62 11.78
CA LEU A 78 -13.65 4.44 13.21
C LEU A 78 -14.63 5.51 13.72
N GLY A 79 -14.49 6.76 13.29
CA GLY A 79 -15.39 7.84 13.64
C GLY A 79 -16.80 7.65 13.07
N SER A 80 -16.92 7.22 11.81
CA SER A 80 -18.22 7.00 11.17
C SER A 80 -19.01 5.85 11.79
N ASP A 81 -18.34 4.78 12.24
CA ASP A 81 -19.01 3.65 12.89
C ASP A 81 -19.58 4.01 14.28
N LEU A 82 -19.05 5.07 14.91
CA LEU A 82 -19.53 5.57 16.19
C LEU A 82 -20.57 6.69 16.06
N ALA A 83 -20.93 7.08 14.83
CA ALA A 83 -21.90 8.13 14.57
C ALA A 83 -23.24 7.80 15.21
N ARG A 84 -23.80 8.76 15.93
CA ARG A 84 -25.13 8.67 16.53
C ARG A 84 -26.04 9.70 15.89
N SER A 85 -27.32 9.39 15.80
CA SER A 85 -28.32 10.33 15.31
C SER A 85 -29.13 10.83 16.51
N GLU A 86 -29.18 12.14 16.68
CA GLU A 86 -29.94 12.82 17.75
C GLU A 86 -30.99 13.73 17.14
N LYS A 87 -32.09 13.98 17.85
CA LYS A 87 -33.12 14.92 17.42
C LYS A 87 -32.54 16.35 17.41
N PHE A 88 -32.78 17.07 16.32
CA PHE A 88 -32.38 18.46 16.17
C PHE A 88 -33.04 19.30 17.27
N THR A 89 -32.22 20.08 17.97
CA THR A 89 -32.67 21.00 19.01
C THR A 89 -32.22 22.40 18.69
N THR A 90 -30.93 22.68 18.83
CA THR A 90 -30.38 24.04 18.70
C THR A 90 -29.18 24.16 17.75
N SER A 91 -28.55 23.04 17.38
CA SER A 91 -27.35 23.03 16.54
C SER A 91 -27.40 21.87 15.54
N LEU A 92 -26.80 22.10 14.35
CA LEU A 92 -26.64 21.09 13.31
C LEU A 92 -25.57 20.03 13.65
N ARG A 93 -24.87 20.15 14.78
CA ARG A 93 -23.81 19.22 15.22
C ARG A 93 -22.81 18.95 14.09
N ASP A 94 -22.64 17.69 13.69
CA ASP A 94 -21.73 17.28 12.61
C ASP A 94 -22.44 17.12 11.26
N GLY A 95 -23.72 17.50 11.17
CA GLY A 95 -24.52 17.54 9.93
C GLY A 95 -25.91 16.94 10.07
N LEU A 96 -26.75 17.14 9.06
CA LEU A 96 -28.11 16.59 9.02
C LEU A 96 -28.10 15.10 8.67
N ASP A 97 -28.80 14.28 9.45
CA ASP A 97 -29.06 12.89 9.10
C ASP A 97 -30.29 12.76 8.20
N ILE A 98 -30.08 12.92 6.90
CA ILE A 98 -31.16 12.85 5.91
C ILE A 98 -31.90 11.50 5.98
N ARG A 99 -31.19 10.39 6.21
CA ARG A 99 -31.83 9.06 6.22
C ARG A 99 -32.77 8.91 7.41
N GLU A 100 -32.30 9.28 8.60
CA GLU A 100 -33.10 9.16 9.82
C GLU A 100 -34.22 10.21 9.87
N THR A 101 -33.97 11.40 9.31
CA THR A 101 -34.99 12.43 9.10
C THR A 101 -36.10 11.97 8.16
N LEU A 102 -35.75 11.34 7.02
CA LEU A 102 -36.74 10.79 6.09
C LEU A 102 -37.51 9.60 6.69
N ARG A 103 -36.84 8.75 7.48
CA ARG A 103 -37.51 7.64 8.18
C ARG A 103 -38.56 8.15 9.16
N ASN A 104 -38.26 9.23 9.88
CA ASN A 104 -39.15 9.84 10.86
C ASN A 104 -39.94 11.03 10.28
N TRP A 105 -40.05 11.16 8.96
CA TRP A 105 -40.66 12.33 8.31
C TRP A 105 -42.08 12.64 8.79
N HIS A 106 -42.84 11.59 9.12
CA HIS A 106 -44.19 11.67 9.66
C HIS A 106 -44.30 12.41 11.00
N THR A 107 -43.20 12.49 11.77
CA THR A 107 -43.15 13.23 13.05
C THR A 107 -42.83 14.71 12.90
N GLY A 108 -42.36 15.15 11.71
CA GLY A 108 -41.89 16.51 11.48
C GLY A 108 -40.56 16.85 12.17
N ASP A 109 -39.91 15.87 12.80
CA ASP A 109 -38.66 16.05 13.51
C ASP A 109 -37.44 15.91 12.57
N LEU A 110 -36.49 16.84 12.71
CA LEU A 110 -35.20 16.76 12.03
C LEU A 110 -34.20 16.00 12.91
N PHE A 111 -33.33 15.20 12.30
CA PHE A 111 -32.28 14.46 13.00
C PHE A 111 -30.90 14.93 12.54
N VAL A 112 -29.98 15.08 13.48
CA VAL A 112 -28.59 15.48 13.25
C VAL A 112 -27.63 14.36 13.65
N LYS A 113 -26.50 14.28 12.95
CA LYS A 113 -25.42 13.35 13.27
C LYS A 113 -24.50 13.97 14.31
N VAL A 114 -24.14 13.15 15.29
CA VAL A 114 -23.11 13.41 16.28
C VAL A 114 -22.02 12.37 16.08
N LEU A 115 -20.85 12.84 15.65
CA LEU A 115 -19.63 12.06 15.57
C LEU A 115 -18.91 12.26 16.92
N PRO A 116 -18.91 11.25 17.81
CA PRO A 116 -18.13 11.37 19.02
C PRO A 116 -16.65 11.56 18.65
N PRO A 117 -15.88 12.35 19.42
CA PRO A 117 -14.47 12.56 19.14
C PRO A 117 -13.78 11.20 19.05
N THR A 118 -13.00 10.98 18.00
CA THR A 118 -12.38 9.69 17.70
C THR A 118 -11.47 9.30 18.86
N ARG A 119 -11.95 8.40 19.73
CA ARG A 119 -11.17 7.89 20.85
C ARG A 119 -10.32 6.71 20.39
N GLY A 120 -9.05 6.97 20.17
CA GLY A 120 -8.03 5.95 19.91
C GLY A 120 -6.94 6.47 18.98
N SER A 121 -5.69 6.10 19.23
CA SER A 121 -4.60 6.28 18.28
C SER A 121 -4.43 5.01 17.44
N LEU A 122 -3.72 5.16 16.33
CA LEU A 122 -3.20 4.06 15.52
C LEU A 122 -1.69 4.24 15.42
N ASP A 123 -0.94 3.27 15.94
CA ASP A 123 0.52 3.25 15.87
C ASP A 123 1.06 2.15 14.93
N CYS A 124 0.16 1.28 14.43
CA CYS A 124 0.51 0.20 13.51
C CYS A 124 -0.44 0.16 12.32
N VAL A 125 0.15 0.06 11.12
CA VAL A 125 -0.55 -0.07 9.84
C VAL A 125 -0.01 -1.29 9.12
N LEU A 126 -0.89 -2.23 8.77
CA LEU A 126 -0.61 -3.35 7.89
C LEU A 126 -1.09 -2.99 6.49
N MET A 127 -0.24 -3.17 5.49
CA MET A 127 -0.57 -2.98 4.08
C MET A 127 -0.31 -4.27 3.33
N PHE A 128 -1.37 -5.00 3.01
CA PHE A 128 -1.34 -6.21 2.21
C PHE A 128 -1.82 -5.87 0.80
N PHE A 129 -0.86 -5.79 -0.12
CA PHE A 129 -1.12 -5.51 -1.53
C PHE A 129 -1.53 -6.78 -2.29
N ASP A 130 -1.02 -7.92 -1.83
CA ASP A 130 -1.39 -9.25 -2.29
C ASP A 130 -1.82 -10.10 -1.09
N SER A 131 -3.06 -10.61 -1.12
CA SER A 131 -3.58 -11.50 -0.08
C SER A 131 -4.75 -12.31 -0.62
N PRO A 132 -4.71 -13.66 -0.57
CA PRO A 132 -3.67 -14.48 0.08
C PRO A 132 -2.35 -14.51 -0.71
N ALA A 133 -1.23 -14.31 -0.02
CA ALA A 133 0.11 -14.34 -0.61
C ALA A 133 0.69 -15.77 -0.64
N ASP A 134 1.28 -16.19 -1.77
CA ASP A 134 2.07 -17.44 -1.80
C ASP A 134 3.50 -17.16 -1.28
N PRO A 135 3.95 -17.86 -0.22
CA PRO A 135 5.30 -17.70 0.31
C PRO A 135 6.43 -17.92 -0.70
N ARG A 136 6.18 -18.66 -1.79
CA ARG A 136 7.14 -18.94 -2.86
C ARG A 136 7.41 -17.72 -3.74
N ASP A 137 6.41 -16.87 -3.94
CA ASP A 137 6.54 -15.64 -4.74
C ASP A 137 7.22 -14.52 -3.94
N TYR A 138 7.18 -14.61 -2.61
CA TYR A 138 7.74 -13.62 -1.69
C TYR A 138 8.86 -14.18 -0.80
N PRO A 139 10.02 -14.56 -1.39
CA PRO A 139 11.15 -15.12 -0.65
C PRO A 139 11.92 -14.06 0.14
N TRP A 140 11.87 -12.79 -0.26
CA TRP A 140 12.59 -11.73 0.42
C TRP A 140 11.75 -11.17 1.57
N ARG A 141 12.26 -11.37 2.79
CA ARG A 141 11.56 -11.10 4.04
C ARG A 141 12.55 -10.49 5.02
N ILE A 142 12.27 -9.27 5.47
CA ILE A 142 13.18 -8.54 6.34
C ILE A 142 12.43 -7.57 7.24
N THR A 143 13.02 -7.27 8.38
CA THR A 143 12.65 -6.15 9.24
C THR A 143 13.69 -5.03 9.07
N TRP A 144 13.25 -3.90 8.52
CA TRP A 144 14.04 -2.70 8.36
C TRP A 144 13.79 -1.71 9.50
N MET A 145 14.88 -1.29 10.13
CA MET A 145 14.85 -0.23 11.11
C MET A 145 14.83 1.13 10.42
N ALA A 146 14.06 2.07 10.98
CA ALA A 146 14.05 3.45 10.54
C ALA A 146 15.47 4.06 10.60
N GLU A 147 15.93 4.66 9.49
CA GLU A 147 17.17 5.44 9.44
C GLU A 147 16.91 6.86 10.00
N HIS A 148 15.67 7.33 9.90
CA HIS A 148 15.25 8.67 10.32
C HIS A 148 14.11 8.65 11.34
N HIS A 149 14.01 9.71 12.16
CA HIS A 149 13.01 9.81 13.24
C HIS A 149 11.55 9.85 12.75
N ASP A 150 11.33 10.29 11.51
CA ASP A 150 10.02 10.37 10.88
C ASP A 150 9.62 9.10 10.10
N GLU A 151 10.52 8.11 10.05
CA GLU A 151 10.28 6.82 9.41
C GLU A 151 9.71 5.81 10.41
N SER A 152 8.95 4.86 9.89
CA SER A 152 8.42 3.76 10.68
C SER A 152 9.39 2.59 10.71
N THR A 153 9.33 1.78 11.77
CA THR A 153 9.96 0.46 11.73
C THR A 153 9.13 -0.43 10.83
N LEU A 154 9.76 -1.02 9.83
CA LEU A 154 9.11 -1.75 8.74
C LEU A 154 9.43 -3.24 8.84
N ALA A 155 8.42 -4.11 8.73
CA ALA A 155 8.64 -5.53 8.44
C ALA A 155 7.87 -5.91 7.19
N LEU A 156 8.55 -6.49 6.20
CA LEU A 156 7.99 -6.69 4.86
C LEU A 156 8.22 -8.10 4.34
N PHE A 157 7.35 -8.52 3.42
CA PHE A 157 7.61 -9.62 2.49
C PHE A 157 7.41 -9.13 1.05
N ALA A 158 8.37 -9.48 0.20
CA ALA A 158 8.46 -9.00 -1.17
C ALA A 158 9.16 -10.02 -2.07
N THR A 159 9.05 -9.81 -3.38
CA THR A 159 9.72 -10.66 -4.38
C THR A 159 11.24 -10.54 -4.26
N ASP A 160 12.00 -11.49 -4.81
CA ASP A 160 13.47 -11.40 -4.78
C ASP A 160 13.96 -10.20 -5.60
N PHE A 161 14.56 -9.21 -4.95
CA PHE A 161 15.10 -8.01 -5.59
C PHE A 161 16.26 -8.29 -6.54
N ARG A 162 16.90 -9.47 -6.43
CA ARG A 162 18.00 -9.88 -7.32
C ARG A 162 17.51 -10.42 -8.66
N SER A 163 16.22 -10.78 -8.75
CA SER A 163 15.62 -11.33 -9.97
C SER A 163 15.47 -10.28 -11.08
N GLU A 164 15.29 -9.00 -10.71
CA GLU A 164 15.16 -7.89 -11.65
C GLU A 164 16.11 -6.75 -11.22
N LEU A 165 17.24 -6.63 -11.93
CA LEU A 165 18.19 -5.54 -11.71
C LEU A 165 17.88 -4.35 -12.63
N ALA A 166 17.58 -3.21 -12.04
CA ALA A 166 17.31 -1.96 -12.76
C ALA A 166 18.60 -1.25 -13.21
N GLY A 167 19.72 -1.52 -12.53
CA GLY A 167 21.02 -0.90 -12.78
C GLY A 167 22.13 -1.49 -11.91
N PRO A 168 23.38 -1.00 -12.03
CA PRO A 168 24.50 -1.47 -11.22
C PRO A 168 24.21 -1.23 -9.73
N GLY A 169 24.13 -2.32 -8.95
CA GLY A 169 23.79 -2.24 -7.53
C GLY A 169 22.36 -1.80 -7.22
N ILE A 170 21.42 -1.91 -8.17
CA ILE A 170 20.02 -1.53 -8.00
C ILE A 170 19.14 -2.72 -8.35
N GLY A 171 18.55 -3.34 -7.33
CA GLY A 171 17.55 -4.40 -7.46
C GLY A 171 16.14 -3.85 -7.34
N LEU A 172 15.19 -4.45 -8.04
CA LEU A 172 13.77 -4.12 -7.96
C LEU A 172 13.01 -5.30 -7.33
N ALA A 173 12.24 -5.01 -6.29
CA ALA A 173 11.29 -5.95 -5.72
C ALA A 173 9.88 -5.36 -5.70
N ASN A 174 8.90 -6.25 -5.60
CA ASN A 174 7.51 -5.90 -5.42
C ASN A 174 7.02 -6.35 -4.05
N TYR A 175 6.43 -5.43 -3.28
CA TYR A 175 5.77 -5.72 -2.03
C TYR A 175 4.59 -6.68 -2.25
N GLY A 176 4.58 -7.76 -1.48
CA GLY A 176 3.36 -8.53 -1.21
C GLY A 176 2.61 -7.92 -0.04
N GLY A 177 3.33 -7.58 1.02
CA GLY A 177 2.77 -6.85 2.15
C GLY A 177 3.82 -6.38 3.15
N ALA A 178 3.41 -5.45 4.00
CA ALA A 178 4.28 -4.81 4.95
C ALA A 178 3.55 -4.31 6.21
N MET A 179 4.25 -4.38 7.33
CA MET A 179 3.87 -3.83 8.64
C MET A 179 4.68 -2.57 8.90
N PHE A 180 3.99 -1.47 9.18
CA PHE A 180 4.58 -0.17 9.50
C PHE A 180 4.27 0.15 10.96
N LEU A 181 5.30 0.39 11.76
CA LEU A 181 5.18 0.72 13.17
C LEU A 181 5.70 2.14 13.41
N PHE A 182 4.81 3.06 13.77
CA PHE A 182 5.13 4.46 14.02
C PHE A 182 4.50 4.96 15.33
N PRO A 183 5.25 5.57 16.27
CA PRO A 183 6.66 5.93 16.18
C PRO A 183 7.63 4.74 16.08
N PRO A 184 8.82 4.92 15.46
CA PRO A 184 9.79 3.86 15.27
C PRO A 184 10.27 3.33 16.62
N ARG A 185 10.43 2.01 16.71
CA ARG A 185 10.84 1.30 17.93
C ARG A 185 11.75 0.13 17.54
N PRO A 186 12.69 -0.27 18.41
CA PRO A 186 13.47 -1.47 18.17
C PRO A 186 12.56 -2.71 18.16
N VAL A 187 12.41 -3.30 16.98
CA VAL A 187 11.70 -4.56 16.74
C VAL A 187 12.75 -5.58 16.28
N PRO A 188 12.89 -6.73 16.97
CA PRO A 188 13.68 -7.85 16.47
C PRO A 188 13.24 -8.29 15.07
N GLU A 189 14.09 -9.04 14.37
CA GLU A 189 13.73 -9.60 13.06
C GLU A 189 12.47 -10.47 13.15
N VAL A 190 11.32 -9.94 12.71
CA VAL A 190 10.00 -10.55 12.83
C VAL A 190 9.97 -11.92 12.16
N TRP A 191 10.71 -12.10 11.07
CA TRP A 191 10.73 -13.34 10.28
C TRP A 191 11.53 -14.47 10.93
N ALA A 192 12.42 -14.15 11.88
CA ALA A 192 13.24 -15.13 12.62
C ALA A 192 12.79 -15.31 14.08
N ASP A 193 11.81 -14.52 14.52
CA ASP A 193 11.31 -14.52 15.91
C ASP A 193 10.44 -15.76 16.23
N PRO A 194 10.87 -16.66 17.14
CA PRO A 194 10.13 -17.88 17.44
C PRO A 194 8.72 -17.67 18.00
N ARG A 195 8.43 -16.47 18.53
CA ARG A 195 7.11 -16.12 19.07
C ARG A 195 6.00 -16.13 18.03
N PHE A 196 6.34 -16.13 16.74
CA PHE A 196 5.38 -16.10 15.62
C PHE A 196 5.46 -17.34 14.73
N ASP A 197 6.17 -18.40 15.13
CA ASP A 197 6.34 -19.62 14.32
C ASP A 197 5.06 -20.45 14.19
N TRP A 198 4.05 -20.16 15.01
CA TRP A 198 2.72 -20.75 14.90
C TRP A 198 1.91 -20.17 13.74
N ALA A 199 2.34 -19.08 13.11
CA ALA A 199 1.62 -18.45 12.00
C ALA A 199 1.84 -19.24 10.70
N ASP A 200 0.76 -19.59 10.02
CA ASP A 200 0.81 -20.42 8.81
C ASP A 200 1.14 -19.57 7.56
N THR A 201 0.66 -18.32 7.53
CA THR A 201 0.85 -17.42 6.38
C THR A 201 1.75 -16.21 6.70
N LEU A 202 2.29 -15.59 5.65
CA LEU A 202 3.10 -14.38 5.77
C LEU A 202 2.32 -13.23 6.41
N GLU A 203 1.05 -13.08 6.03
CA GLU A 203 0.17 -12.06 6.57
C GLU A 203 -0.19 -12.33 8.04
N GLU A 204 -0.43 -13.58 8.41
CA GLU A 204 -0.68 -13.96 9.80
C GLU A 204 0.53 -13.65 10.69
N ARG A 205 1.75 -13.91 10.20
CA ARG A 205 2.98 -13.59 10.92
C ARG A 205 3.13 -12.08 11.14
N LEU A 206 2.93 -11.27 10.11
CA LEU A 206 2.95 -9.81 10.23
C LEU A 206 1.81 -9.30 11.13
N LEU A 207 0.63 -9.91 11.06
CA LEU A 207 -0.51 -9.56 11.90
C LEU A 207 -0.26 -9.88 13.38
N ALA A 208 0.37 -11.02 13.66
CA ALA A 208 0.79 -11.41 15.00
C ALA A 208 1.84 -10.42 15.57
N ALA A 209 2.84 -10.09 14.76
CA ALA A 209 3.84 -9.08 15.11
C ALA A 209 3.20 -7.71 15.38
N ALA A 210 2.29 -7.26 14.51
CA ALA A 210 1.56 -6.02 14.69
C ALA A 210 0.77 -6.02 16.01
N CYS A 211 0.08 -7.11 16.33
CA CYS A 211 -0.68 -7.25 17.58
C CYS A 211 0.22 -7.25 18.83
N HIS A 212 1.43 -7.79 18.70
CA HIS A 212 2.41 -7.85 19.78
C HIS A 212 3.09 -6.49 20.03
N TYR A 213 3.56 -5.82 18.98
CA TYR A 213 4.36 -4.59 19.09
C TYR A 213 3.53 -3.29 19.14
N SER A 214 2.29 -3.31 18.64
CA SER A 214 1.39 -2.16 18.76
C SER A 214 1.08 -1.86 20.23
N ARG A 215 1.09 -0.58 20.61
CA ARG A 215 0.60 -0.12 21.93
C ARG A 215 -0.88 0.22 21.89
N GLU A 216 -1.41 0.48 20.69
CA GLU A 216 -2.78 0.90 20.50
C GLU A 216 -3.76 -0.27 20.41
N ARG A 217 -5.02 -0.01 20.76
CA ARG A 217 -6.07 -1.03 20.65
C ARG A 217 -6.42 -1.34 19.20
N HIS A 218 -6.35 -0.33 18.34
CA HIS A 218 -6.74 -0.44 16.95
C HIS A 218 -5.51 -0.66 16.07
N ILE A 219 -5.66 -1.48 15.03
CA ILE A 219 -4.62 -1.71 14.00
C ILE A 219 -5.29 -1.52 12.65
N ALA A 220 -4.73 -0.64 11.82
CA ALA A 220 -5.23 -0.45 10.45
C ALA A 220 -4.73 -1.59 9.56
N VAL A 221 -5.63 -2.14 8.75
CA VAL A 221 -5.32 -3.20 7.80
C VAL A 221 -5.83 -2.79 6.43
N LEU A 222 -4.91 -2.44 5.55
CA LEU A 222 -5.16 -2.21 4.14
C LEU A 222 -5.07 -3.54 3.39
N SER A 223 -6.15 -3.92 2.72
CA SER A 223 -6.22 -5.16 1.91
C SER A 223 -7.36 -5.09 0.90
N HIS A 224 -7.31 -5.93 -0.14
CA HIS A 224 -8.38 -6.00 -1.13
C HIS A 224 -9.70 -6.49 -0.49
N ALA A 225 -9.66 -7.64 0.18
CA ALA A 225 -10.79 -8.19 0.95
C ALA A 225 -10.68 -7.81 2.44
N ALA A 226 -11.81 -7.76 3.15
CA ALA A 226 -11.83 -7.51 4.58
C ALA A 226 -11.18 -8.66 5.38
N PRO A 227 -10.55 -8.39 6.55
CA PRO A 227 -9.96 -9.41 7.40
C PRO A 227 -10.94 -10.54 7.73
N GLY A 228 -10.51 -11.77 7.42
CA GLY A 228 -11.28 -12.98 7.69
C GLY A 228 -11.55 -13.23 9.18
N ALA A 229 -12.34 -14.28 9.46
CA ALA A 229 -12.65 -14.65 10.85
C ALA A 229 -11.38 -15.05 11.64
N ALA A 230 -10.41 -15.71 11.00
CA ALA A 230 -9.14 -16.10 11.61
C ALA A 230 -8.36 -14.88 12.11
N TRP A 231 -8.10 -13.90 11.24
CA TRP A 231 -7.40 -12.66 11.59
C TRP A 231 -8.11 -11.88 12.71
N ARG A 232 -9.44 -11.81 12.66
CA ARG A 232 -10.22 -11.16 13.72
C ARG A 232 -10.14 -11.90 15.06
N ARG A 233 -10.07 -13.24 15.06
CA ARG A 233 -9.87 -14.03 16.29
C ARG A 233 -8.46 -13.83 16.85
N LEU A 234 -7.44 -13.90 15.99
CA LEU A 234 -6.04 -13.62 16.33
C LEU A 234 -5.92 -12.24 16.99
N ALA A 235 -6.43 -11.19 16.35
CA ALA A 235 -6.40 -9.84 16.92
C ALA A 235 -7.11 -9.77 18.28
N ARG A 236 -8.28 -10.40 18.42
CA ARG A 236 -9.02 -10.45 19.69
C ARG A 236 -8.26 -11.15 20.81
N GLN A 237 -7.53 -12.23 20.53
CA GLN A 237 -6.70 -12.93 21.51
C GLN A 237 -5.62 -12.02 22.09
N HIS A 238 -5.11 -11.08 21.28
CA HIS A 238 -4.15 -10.05 21.71
C HIS A 238 -4.82 -8.76 22.22
N GLY A 239 -6.14 -8.74 22.41
CA GLY A 239 -6.88 -7.54 22.86
C GLY A 239 -6.97 -6.42 21.82
N ARG A 240 -6.69 -6.71 20.55
CA ARG A 240 -6.67 -5.75 19.44
C ARG A 240 -7.95 -5.79 18.61
N LYS A 241 -8.25 -4.69 17.92
CA LYS A 241 -9.34 -4.56 16.95
C LYS A 241 -8.78 -4.11 15.60
N LEU A 242 -9.08 -4.88 14.56
CA LEU A 242 -8.67 -4.56 13.20
C LEU A 242 -9.64 -3.56 12.57
N VAL A 243 -9.09 -2.55 11.89
CA VAL A 243 -9.83 -1.56 11.11
C VAL A 243 -9.48 -1.78 9.65
N HIS A 244 -10.42 -2.29 8.86
CA HIS A 244 -10.20 -2.56 7.46
C HIS A 244 -10.28 -1.28 6.63
N VAL A 245 -9.23 -1.03 5.84
CA VAL A 245 -9.22 -0.03 4.79
C VAL A 245 -9.23 -0.77 3.45
N PRO A 246 -10.31 -0.68 2.65
CA PRO A 246 -10.34 -1.35 1.36
C PRO A 246 -9.33 -0.74 0.39
N LEU A 247 -8.53 -1.58 -0.27
CA LEU A 247 -7.54 -1.14 -1.28
C LEU A 247 -8.19 -0.37 -2.44
N GLY A 248 -9.44 -0.69 -2.78
CA GLY A 248 -10.22 -0.01 -3.82
C GLY A 248 -10.57 1.45 -3.55
N ARG A 249 -10.24 1.99 -2.37
CA ARG A 249 -10.31 3.44 -2.10
C ARG A 249 -9.18 4.23 -2.76
N PHE A 250 -8.13 3.55 -3.21
CA PHE A 250 -6.95 4.17 -3.82
C PHE A 250 -6.86 3.84 -5.30
N SER A 251 -6.22 4.71 -6.07
CA SER A 251 -6.05 4.46 -7.51
C SER A 251 -5.13 3.25 -7.73
N GLN A 252 -5.47 2.39 -8.72
CA GLN A 252 -4.67 1.22 -9.04
C GLN A 252 -3.24 1.60 -9.47
N GLU A 253 -3.08 2.73 -10.16
CA GLU A 253 -1.77 3.23 -10.56
C GLU A 253 -0.91 3.60 -9.35
N THR A 254 -1.48 4.34 -8.39
CA THR A 254 -0.78 4.70 -7.15
C THR A 254 -0.38 3.46 -6.36
N VAL A 255 -1.28 2.48 -6.23
CA VAL A 255 -0.98 1.22 -5.54
C VAL A 255 0.11 0.45 -6.26
N SER A 256 0.02 0.30 -7.58
CA SER A 256 1.03 -0.41 -8.37
C SER A 256 2.42 0.23 -8.25
N ARG A 257 2.47 1.56 -8.19
CA ARG A 257 3.72 2.32 -8.01
C ARG A 257 4.30 2.12 -6.61
N LEU A 258 3.46 2.18 -5.58
CA LEU A 258 3.87 1.99 -4.18
C LEU A 258 4.28 0.55 -3.86
N ARG A 259 3.83 -0.43 -4.66
CA ARG A 259 4.28 -1.81 -4.54
C ARG A 259 5.73 -2.00 -4.99
N GLN A 260 6.26 -1.12 -5.83
CA GLN A 260 7.64 -1.22 -6.31
C GLN A 260 8.60 -0.64 -5.26
N VAL A 261 9.65 -1.38 -4.94
CA VAL A 261 10.72 -0.95 -4.06
C VAL A 261 12.07 -1.27 -4.68
N HIS A 262 12.92 -0.26 -4.77
CA HIS A 262 14.29 -0.42 -5.19
C HIS A 262 15.20 -0.64 -3.98
N VAL A 263 15.92 -1.76 -4.01
CA VAL A 263 16.97 -2.10 -3.05
C VAL A 263 18.30 -1.68 -3.66
N LEU A 264 19.08 -0.93 -2.90
CA LEU A 264 20.37 -0.42 -3.31
C LEU A 264 21.48 -1.18 -2.60
N ASN A 265 22.52 -1.53 -3.34
CA ASN A 265 23.72 -2.21 -2.83
C ASN A 265 24.73 -1.20 -2.27
N GLY A 266 24.30 -0.37 -1.32
CA GLY A 266 25.12 0.64 -0.66
C GLY A 266 24.58 2.07 -0.79
N GLN A 267 24.91 2.92 0.18
CA GLN A 267 24.47 4.31 0.18
C GLN A 267 25.07 5.12 -0.98
N GLU A 268 26.26 4.77 -1.47
CA GLU A 268 26.89 5.41 -2.63
C GLU A 268 26.05 5.28 -3.90
N VAL A 269 25.26 4.19 -4.01
CA VAL A 269 24.37 3.94 -5.16
C VAL A 269 23.30 5.03 -5.25
N ARG A 270 22.90 5.63 -4.11
CA ARG A 270 21.92 6.73 -4.07
C ARG A 270 22.34 7.92 -4.95
N SER A 271 23.63 8.13 -5.16
CA SER A 271 24.15 9.24 -5.98
C SER A 271 23.80 9.14 -7.48
N TYR A 272 23.66 7.92 -8.00
CA TYR A 272 23.38 7.68 -9.42
C TYR A 272 22.11 6.88 -9.69
N ALA A 273 21.45 6.33 -8.66
CA ALA A 273 20.24 5.51 -8.78
C ALA A 273 19.13 6.21 -9.59
N ALA A 274 18.98 7.52 -9.44
CA ALA A 274 17.99 8.32 -10.18
C ALA A 274 18.12 8.25 -11.72
N HIS A 275 19.29 7.86 -12.26
CA HIS A 275 19.48 7.69 -13.70
C HIS A 275 18.83 6.41 -14.25
N PHE A 276 18.69 5.41 -13.38
CA PHE A 276 18.19 4.07 -13.68
C PHE A 276 16.74 3.88 -13.22
N ILE A 277 16.40 4.42 -12.04
CA ILE A 277 15.05 4.36 -11.48
C ILE A 277 14.16 5.34 -12.23
N ARG A 278 13.14 4.81 -12.92
CA ARG A 278 12.20 5.61 -13.70
C ARG A 278 11.16 6.22 -12.75
N LYS A 279 11.03 7.55 -12.77
CA LYS A 279 9.82 8.20 -12.23
C LYS A 279 8.69 7.98 -13.24
N ALA A 280 7.71 7.16 -12.87
CA ALA A 280 6.45 7.06 -13.59
C ALA A 280 5.61 8.33 -13.41
#